data_AF-A0A0J9SKE5-F1
#
_entry.id   AF-A0A0J9SKE5-F1
#
_cell.length_a   1.000
_cell.length_b   1.000
_cell.length_c   1.000
_cell.angle_alpha   90.00
_cell.angle_beta   90.00
_cell.angle_gamma   90.00
#
_symmetry.space_group_name_H-M   'P 1'
#
loop_
_entity.id
_entity.type
_entity.pdbx_description
1 polymer ?
#
loop_
_entity_poly.entity_id
_entity_poly.type
_entity_poly.pdbx_seq_one_letter_code
_entity_poly.pdbx_strand_id
1 'polypeptide(L)'
;MKILSAKNLKGGVKNAPLQQQKGPLPTKLPKLDNDKLKDGNNKNETKDAKSTLNKPSKKDADKSKGDEKKIPLKDTSKSTPNTKEEPKEYNMEMWLKDTKDEYENLKCQYRTCLYDWFRKINDEYNELLNKLEEKWAKFPNDPKNKDVFDNLKTSSLKNDEKKAQWMRKNLKDLMREQVDEWLEGKKKIYEGMSPTYWDAWEKKIAKGLMEAEWYKMNSSGRTKEWDKLRNELETRYNKKIKSLWGGFHRDVYFRFKEWIEEVFNKWIENKQIDTWMNSETNM
;
A
#
# COMPACT_ATOMS: atom_id res chain seq x y z
N MET A 1 22.87 28.18 -44.92
CA MET A 1 23.87 27.85 -43.87
C MET A 1 23.49 28.56 -42.56
N LYS A 2 23.96 28.05 -41.40
CA LYS A 2 23.78 28.62 -40.04
C LYS A 2 22.29 28.78 -39.63
N ILE A 3 21.67 27.76 -39.03
CA ILE A 3 21.75 27.34 -37.60
C ILE A 3 21.12 28.38 -36.66
N LEU A 4 20.06 27.98 -35.95
CA LEU A 4 19.75 28.48 -34.61
C LEU A 4 19.04 27.41 -33.74
N SER A 5 19.77 26.92 -32.74
CA SER A 5 19.34 26.29 -31.48
C SER A 5 18.09 25.39 -31.45
N ALA A 6 18.30 24.07 -31.35
CA ALA A 6 17.29 23.14 -30.86
C ALA A 6 17.10 23.31 -29.34
N LYS A 7 15.88 23.59 -28.87
CA LYS A 7 15.54 23.55 -27.43
C LYS A 7 14.92 22.20 -27.07
N ASN A 8 15.55 21.53 -26.11
CA ASN A 8 15.07 20.25 -25.58
C ASN A 8 13.69 20.38 -24.94
N LEU A 9 12.73 19.57 -25.38
CA LEU A 9 11.50 19.29 -24.63
C LEU A 9 11.49 17.82 -24.24
N LYS A 10 12.04 17.52 -23.06
CA LYS A 10 11.79 16.24 -22.38
C LYS A 10 10.33 16.21 -21.94
N GLY A 11 9.47 15.57 -22.72
CA GLY A 11 8.10 15.22 -22.33
C GLY A 11 8.11 14.15 -21.23
N GLY A 12 8.52 14.53 -20.02
CA GLY A 12 8.46 13.66 -18.85
C GLY A 12 7.02 13.47 -18.38
N VAL A 13 6.69 12.24 -17.96
CA VAL A 13 5.40 11.89 -17.36
C VAL A 13 5.05 12.91 -16.28
N LYS A 14 3.85 13.51 -16.38
CA LYS A 14 3.35 14.47 -15.38
C LYS A 14 3.01 13.73 -14.10
N ASN A 15 4.01 13.57 -13.23
CA ASN A 15 3.81 13.09 -11.86
C ASN A 15 2.92 14.09 -11.10
N ALA A 16 1.60 13.87 -11.12
CA ALA A 16 0.67 14.57 -10.27
C ALA A 16 0.98 14.20 -8.80
N PRO A 17 1.46 15.13 -7.97
CA PRO A 17 1.77 14.81 -6.59
C PRO A 17 0.47 14.66 -5.81
N LEU A 18 0.34 13.57 -5.04
CA LEU A 18 -0.65 13.50 -3.96
C LEU A 18 -0.36 14.65 -2.98
N GLN A 19 -1.20 15.69 -3.01
CA GLN A 19 -1.00 16.88 -2.20
C GLN A 19 -1.29 16.58 -0.71
N GLN A 20 -0.23 16.42 0.07
CA GLN A 20 -0.22 16.73 1.50
C GLN A 20 1.01 17.56 1.84
N GLN A 21 0.89 18.43 2.84
CA GLN A 21 1.91 19.44 3.16
C GLN A 21 3.20 18.82 3.69
N LYS A 22 4.35 19.38 3.30
CA LYS A 22 5.66 18.99 3.85
C LYS A 22 5.85 19.56 5.26
N GLY A 23 5.51 18.77 6.28
CA GLY A 23 6.13 18.88 7.60
C GLY A 23 7.56 18.31 7.58
N PRO A 24 8.47 18.75 8.47
CA PRO A 24 9.81 18.17 8.58
C PRO A 24 9.76 16.75 9.18
N LEU A 25 10.66 15.86 8.74
CA LEU A 25 10.80 14.53 9.32
C LEU A 25 11.39 14.62 10.75
N PRO A 26 10.77 14.00 11.78
CA PRO A 26 11.40 13.84 13.08
C PRO A 26 12.41 12.68 13.06
N THR A 27 13.70 12.98 13.21
CA THR A 27 14.80 11.98 13.15
C THR A 27 14.91 11.09 14.40
N LYS A 28 13.90 11.06 15.28
CA LYS A 28 13.82 10.22 16.48
C LYS A 28 12.39 9.79 16.73
N LEU A 29 12.20 8.53 17.14
CA LEU A 29 10.92 8.04 17.65
C LEU A 29 10.50 8.88 18.89
N PRO A 30 9.28 9.44 18.93
CA PRO A 30 8.72 9.98 20.16
C PRO A 30 8.56 8.86 21.19
N LYS A 31 8.81 9.16 22.47
CA LYS A 31 8.32 8.31 23.56
C LYS A 31 6.83 8.54 23.73
N LEU A 32 6.09 7.50 24.08
CA LEU A 32 4.66 7.59 24.33
C LEU A 32 4.41 8.12 25.74
N ASP A 33 4.43 9.44 25.90
CA ASP A 33 3.91 10.09 27.10
C ASP A 33 2.37 10.07 27.04
N ASN A 34 1.74 9.48 28.05
CA ASN A 34 0.28 9.41 28.16
C ASN A 34 -0.28 10.77 28.61
N ASP A 35 -0.98 11.49 27.72
CA ASP A 35 -1.88 12.58 28.11
C ASP A 35 -3.32 12.30 27.63
N LYS A 36 -4.29 12.92 28.32
CA LYS A 36 -5.67 12.43 28.37
C LYS A 36 -6.59 13.00 27.29
N LEU A 37 -7.59 12.20 26.94
CA LEU A 37 -8.81 12.64 26.28
C LEU A 37 -9.42 13.86 26.98
N LYS A 38 -9.85 14.84 26.18
CA LYS A 38 -10.89 15.80 26.56
C LYS A 38 -12.17 15.50 25.79
N ASP A 39 -13.01 14.64 26.36
CA ASP A 39 -14.44 14.73 26.07
C ASP A 39 -15.02 15.92 26.85
N GLY A 40 -15.81 16.73 26.17
CA GLY A 40 -16.42 17.92 26.76
C GLY A 40 -17.85 17.65 27.21
N ASN A 41 -18.10 17.64 28.52
CA ASN A 41 -19.43 17.92 29.02
C ASN A 41 -19.41 18.62 30.39
N ASN A 42 -20.22 19.67 30.53
CA ASN A 42 -20.55 20.31 31.80
C ASN A 42 -21.87 19.67 32.32
N LYS A 43 -22.32 19.81 33.57
CA LYS A 43 -21.90 20.66 34.70
C LYS A 43 -22.44 20.03 35.99
N ASN A 44 -21.69 20.10 37.09
CA ASN A 44 -22.16 20.66 38.39
C ASN A 44 -21.08 20.53 39.48
N GLU A 45 -21.23 21.35 40.52
CA GLU A 45 -20.21 21.60 41.55
C GLU A 45 -20.43 20.76 42.82
N THR A 46 -19.35 20.45 43.54
CA THR A 46 -19.17 20.66 45.00
C THR A 46 -17.66 20.55 45.32
N LYS A 47 -17.22 21.00 46.49
CA LYS A 47 -15.86 21.49 46.78
C LYS A 47 -15.04 20.60 47.73
N ASP A 48 -13.74 20.94 47.82
CA ASP A 48 -12.77 20.63 48.90
C ASP A 48 -12.34 19.15 49.05
N ALA A 49 -11.10 18.79 49.40
CA ALA A 49 -10.06 19.53 50.13
C ALA A 49 -8.59 19.16 49.76
N LYS A 50 -7.64 19.57 50.63
CA LYS A 50 -6.16 19.38 50.61
C LYS A 50 -5.78 17.86 50.66
N SER A 51 -4.54 17.39 50.43
CA SER A 51 -3.21 17.97 50.76
C SER A 51 -2.02 17.24 50.08
N THR A 52 -0.81 17.86 50.14
CA THR A 52 0.57 17.26 50.15
C THR A 52 0.78 15.86 49.54
N LEU A 53 1.53 15.65 48.45
CA LEU A 53 2.95 16.00 48.19
C LEU A 53 3.94 15.54 49.30
N ASN A 54 4.72 14.48 49.05
CA ASN A 54 5.98 14.22 49.77
C ASN A 54 6.94 13.28 49.00
N LYS A 55 8.24 13.59 49.00
CA LYS A 55 9.38 12.88 48.37
C LYS A 55 10.68 13.61 48.79
N PRO A 56 11.92 13.04 48.73
CA PRO A 56 12.40 11.66 48.77
C PRO A 56 13.19 11.36 50.08
N SER A 57 13.93 10.24 50.12
CA SER A 57 15.21 10.18 50.85
C SER A 57 16.32 9.56 49.97
N LYS A 58 17.59 9.78 50.31
CA LYS A 58 18.81 9.36 49.59
C LYS A 58 19.72 8.49 50.45
N LYS A 59 20.56 7.68 49.79
CA LYS A 59 22.05 7.62 49.90
C LYS A 59 22.56 6.64 48.81
N ASP A 60 23.54 6.92 47.95
CA ASP A 60 24.93 7.43 48.14
C ASP A 60 25.81 6.42 48.94
N ALA A 61 27.04 6.00 48.60
CA ALA A 61 27.92 5.99 47.41
C ALA A 61 29.05 4.93 47.70
N ASP A 62 30.21 4.69 47.05
CA ASP A 62 31.02 5.26 45.95
C ASP A 62 32.15 4.22 45.54
N LYS A 63 32.90 4.44 44.44
CA LYS A 63 34.22 3.84 44.04
C LYS A 63 34.30 2.36 43.58
N SER A 64 35.23 1.89 42.72
CA SER A 64 36.11 2.39 41.62
C SER A 64 36.96 1.17 41.08
N LYS A 65 37.80 1.11 40.02
CA LYS A 65 38.34 1.93 38.89
C LYS A 65 39.00 0.97 37.86
N GLY A 66 39.26 1.38 36.60
CA GLY A 66 40.45 0.91 35.84
C GLY A 66 40.29 0.16 34.50
N ASP A 67 40.25 0.92 33.40
CA ASP A 67 40.98 0.80 32.11
C ASP A 67 41.11 -0.49 31.23
N GLU A 68 40.87 -0.25 29.93
CA GLU A 68 41.56 -0.75 28.71
C GLU A 68 41.55 -2.26 28.30
N LYS A 69 40.58 -2.57 27.42
CA LYS A 69 40.72 -3.28 26.12
C LYS A 69 41.71 -4.47 25.97
N LYS A 70 41.15 -5.67 25.76
CA LYS A 70 41.50 -6.55 24.61
C LYS A 70 40.25 -7.23 24.05
N ILE A 71 40.22 -7.46 22.74
CA ILE A 71 39.16 -8.20 22.02
C ILE A 71 39.71 -9.57 21.61
N PRO A 72 39.02 -10.67 21.94
CA PRO A 72 38.97 -11.88 21.12
C PRO A 72 37.64 -11.95 20.36
N LEU A 73 37.64 -12.54 19.17
CA LEU A 73 36.45 -12.69 18.33
C LEU A 73 35.81 -14.08 18.53
N LYS A 74 34.48 -14.13 18.35
CA LYS A 74 33.63 -15.33 18.29
C LYS A 74 33.61 -16.22 19.54
N ASP A 75 32.43 -16.29 20.14
CA ASP A 75 31.78 -17.60 20.26
C ASP A 75 30.33 -17.51 19.75
N THR A 76 29.79 -18.60 19.19
CA THR A 76 28.56 -18.57 18.37
C THR A 76 27.36 -19.05 19.18
N SER A 77 27.08 -18.41 20.31
CA SER A 77 25.98 -18.78 21.18
C SER A 77 24.62 -18.53 20.52
N LYS A 78 23.91 -19.62 20.20
CA LYS A 78 22.48 -19.59 19.85
C LYS A 78 21.67 -19.11 21.06
N SER A 79 21.50 -17.81 21.21
CA SER A 79 20.52 -17.25 22.14
C SER A 79 19.13 -17.41 21.54
N THR A 80 18.44 -18.49 21.94
CA THR A 80 17.00 -18.63 21.75
C THR A 80 16.30 -18.13 23.02
N PRO A 81 15.80 -16.87 23.07
CA PRO A 81 14.88 -16.47 24.10
C PRO A 81 13.52 -17.12 23.79
N ASN A 82 13.38 -18.40 24.16
CA ASN A 82 12.11 -19.11 24.08
C ASN A 82 11.21 -18.67 25.25
N THR A 83 10.98 -17.36 25.34
CA THR A 83 10.08 -16.73 26.30
C THR A 83 8.69 -17.24 25.98
N LYS A 84 8.16 -18.13 26.84
CA LYS A 84 6.74 -18.49 26.78
C LYS A 84 5.95 -17.19 26.89
N GLU A 85 5.12 -16.90 25.89
CA GLU A 85 4.16 -15.82 25.98
C GLU A 85 3.08 -16.24 26.99
N GLU A 86 3.30 -15.90 28.26
CA GLU A 86 2.30 -16.10 29.30
C GLU A 86 1.06 -15.27 28.96
N PRO A 87 -0.15 -15.86 29.03
CA PRO A 87 -1.38 -15.10 28.84
C PRO A 87 -1.51 -13.98 29.88
N LYS A 88 -1.99 -12.82 29.45
CA LYS A 88 -1.93 -11.59 30.24
C LYS A 88 -3.24 -11.28 30.95
N GLU A 89 -4.35 -11.55 30.28
CA GLU A 89 -5.68 -11.29 30.81
C GLU A 89 -6.30 -12.54 31.45
N TYR A 90 -6.63 -12.40 32.72
CA TYR A 90 -7.47 -13.31 33.51
C TYR A 90 -8.95 -12.86 33.52
N ASN A 91 -9.29 -11.79 32.78
CA ASN A 91 -10.62 -11.22 32.71
C ASN A 91 -11.07 -11.04 31.25
N MET A 92 -12.13 -11.76 30.87
CA MET A 92 -12.72 -11.73 29.53
C MET A 92 -13.23 -10.34 29.11
N GLU A 93 -13.78 -9.55 30.04
CA GLU A 93 -14.33 -8.22 29.72
C GLU A 93 -13.23 -7.21 29.41
N MET A 94 -12.10 -7.31 30.11
CA MET A 94 -10.88 -6.55 29.77
C MET A 94 -10.33 -7.01 28.44
N TRP A 95 -10.11 -8.32 28.24
CA TRP A 95 -9.60 -8.86 26.98
C TRP A 95 -10.47 -8.51 25.76
N LEU A 96 -11.81 -8.53 25.88
CA LEU A 96 -12.74 -8.10 24.83
C LEU A 96 -12.74 -6.58 24.58
N LYS A 97 -12.31 -5.77 25.55
CA LYS A 97 -12.06 -4.34 25.37
C LYS A 97 -10.72 -4.11 24.67
N ASP A 98 -9.65 -4.70 25.20
CA ASP A 98 -8.29 -4.48 24.72
C ASP A 98 -8.07 -5.09 23.32
N THR A 99 -8.86 -6.12 22.97
CA THR A 99 -9.06 -6.60 21.58
C THR A 99 -9.47 -5.49 20.60
N LYS A 100 -10.34 -4.55 21.01
CA LYS A 100 -10.80 -3.44 20.16
C LYS A 100 -9.70 -2.40 19.98
N ASP A 101 -9.00 -2.09 21.06
CA ASP A 101 -7.86 -1.16 21.05
C ASP A 101 -6.71 -1.73 20.20
N GLU A 102 -6.45 -3.04 20.25
CA GLU A 102 -5.51 -3.74 19.35
C GLU A 102 -6.02 -3.87 17.91
N TYR A 103 -7.33 -3.81 17.65
CA TYR A 103 -7.87 -3.68 16.29
C TYR A 103 -7.67 -2.26 15.71
N GLU A 104 -7.64 -1.22 16.55
CA GLU A 104 -7.18 0.12 16.12
C GLU A 104 -5.69 0.08 15.71
N ASN A 105 -4.84 -0.64 16.45
CA ASN A 105 -3.44 -0.88 16.09
C ASN A 105 -3.31 -1.63 14.75
N LEU A 106 -4.05 -2.74 14.57
CA LEU A 106 -4.10 -3.46 13.29
C LEU A 106 -4.50 -2.53 12.14
N LYS A 107 -5.53 -1.68 12.34
CA LYS A 107 -5.98 -0.72 11.33
C LYS A 107 -4.90 0.28 10.94
N CYS A 108 -4.06 0.72 11.87
CA CYS A 108 -2.93 1.57 11.52
C CYS A 108 -1.86 0.79 10.74
N GLN A 109 -1.48 -0.41 11.22
CA GLN A 109 -0.43 -1.22 10.60
C GLN A 109 -0.75 -1.64 9.16
N TYR A 110 -1.91 -2.27 8.90
CA TYR A 110 -2.22 -2.71 7.53
C TYR A 110 -2.39 -1.54 6.56
N ARG A 111 -2.85 -0.36 7.03
CA ARG A 111 -2.97 0.83 6.17
C ARG A 111 -1.61 1.31 5.70
N THR A 112 -0.60 1.32 6.56
CA THR A 112 0.77 1.66 6.19
C THR A 112 1.31 0.66 5.16
N CYS A 113 1.25 -0.64 5.46
CA CYS A 113 1.76 -1.68 4.56
C CYS A 113 1.06 -1.67 3.18
N LEU A 114 -0.25 -1.45 3.14
CA LEU A 114 -0.99 -1.31 1.88
C LEU A 114 -0.67 0.00 1.16
N TYR A 115 -0.46 1.10 1.87
CA TYR A 115 -0.05 2.38 1.25
C TYR A 115 1.31 2.25 0.57
N ASP A 116 2.30 1.68 1.24
CA ASP A 116 3.64 1.45 0.68
C ASP A 116 3.58 0.48 -0.52
N TRP A 117 2.71 -0.54 -0.46
CA TRP A 117 2.46 -1.43 -1.60
C TRP A 117 1.81 -0.68 -2.77
N PHE A 118 0.71 0.07 -2.56
CA PHE A 118 0.07 0.85 -3.62
C PHE A 118 1.00 1.90 -4.22
N ARG A 119 1.93 2.47 -3.43
CA ARG A 119 2.97 3.37 -3.93
C ARG A 119 3.92 2.63 -4.87
N LYS A 120 4.51 1.51 -4.45
CA LYS A 120 5.39 0.67 -5.30
C LYS A 120 4.69 0.21 -6.57
N ILE A 121 3.43 -0.22 -6.46
CA ILE A 121 2.64 -0.69 -7.61
C ILE A 121 2.29 0.46 -8.58
N ASN A 122 2.14 1.71 -8.12
CA ASN A 122 2.00 2.86 -9.00
C ASN A 122 3.28 3.14 -9.82
N ASP A 123 4.46 2.92 -9.24
CA ASP A 123 5.74 3.02 -9.96
C ASP A 123 5.89 1.87 -10.97
N GLU A 124 5.58 0.63 -10.59
CA GLU A 124 5.52 -0.51 -11.52
C GLU A 124 4.49 -0.33 -12.64
N TYR A 125 3.41 0.42 -12.39
CA TYR A 125 2.41 0.77 -13.41
C TYR A 125 2.94 1.80 -14.41
N ASN A 126 3.71 2.80 -13.96
CA ASN A 126 4.41 3.73 -14.86
C ASN A 126 5.36 2.98 -15.80
N GLU A 127 6.09 1.99 -15.27
CA GLU A 127 6.92 1.11 -16.08
C GLU A 127 6.12 0.28 -17.10
N LEU A 128 4.95 -0.26 -16.71
CA LEU A 128 4.07 -0.99 -17.64
C LEU A 128 3.65 -0.09 -18.80
N LEU A 129 3.18 1.12 -18.51
CA LEU A 129 2.73 2.07 -19.53
C LEU A 129 3.86 2.44 -20.50
N ASN A 130 5.07 2.70 -20.00
CA ASN A 130 6.24 2.94 -20.86
C ASN A 130 6.56 1.73 -21.76
N LYS A 131 6.54 0.51 -21.20
CA LYS A 131 6.79 -0.74 -21.94
C LYS A 131 5.69 -1.02 -22.98
N LEU A 132 4.44 -0.64 -22.70
CA LEU A 132 3.34 -0.70 -23.67
C LEU A 132 3.54 0.31 -24.80
N GLU A 133 3.95 1.55 -24.53
CA GLU A 133 4.26 2.51 -25.58
C GLU A 133 5.39 1.99 -26.49
N GLU A 134 6.50 1.52 -25.90
CA GLU A 134 7.66 1.02 -26.65
C GLU A 134 7.36 -0.24 -27.47
N LYS A 135 6.49 -1.14 -26.96
CA LYS A 135 6.01 -2.32 -27.68
C LYS A 135 5.13 -1.91 -28.87
N TRP A 136 4.09 -1.12 -28.61
CA TRP A 136 3.09 -0.81 -29.63
C TRP A 136 3.57 0.21 -30.66
N ALA A 137 4.55 1.06 -30.35
CA ALA A 137 5.27 1.86 -31.34
C ALA A 137 5.97 1.00 -32.43
N LYS A 138 6.20 -0.29 -32.15
CA LYS A 138 6.85 -1.27 -33.03
C LYS A 138 5.91 -2.41 -33.48
N PHE A 139 4.60 -2.29 -33.26
CA PHE A 139 3.66 -3.41 -33.45
C PHE A 139 3.67 -4.09 -34.84
N PRO A 140 3.96 -3.41 -35.97
CA PRO A 140 4.04 -4.08 -37.28
C PRO A 140 5.10 -5.17 -37.38
N ASN A 141 6.11 -5.12 -36.51
CA ASN A 141 7.23 -6.06 -36.49
C ASN A 141 6.95 -7.29 -35.61
N ASP A 142 5.79 -7.37 -34.94
CA ASP A 142 5.37 -8.52 -34.13
C ASP A 142 4.32 -9.33 -34.94
N PRO A 143 4.67 -10.53 -35.42
CA PRO A 143 3.78 -11.36 -36.25
C PRO A 143 2.42 -11.68 -35.62
N LYS A 144 2.28 -11.57 -34.30
CA LYS A 144 1.00 -11.78 -33.59
C LYS A 144 -0.03 -10.69 -33.91
N ASN A 145 0.41 -9.51 -34.36
CA ASN A 145 -0.47 -8.38 -34.68
C ASN A 145 -0.69 -8.24 -36.20
N LYS A 146 -0.39 -9.29 -37.00
CA LYS A 146 -0.49 -9.25 -38.47
C LYS A 146 -1.88 -8.78 -38.95
N ASP A 147 -2.96 -9.31 -38.38
CA ASP A 147 -4.32 -8.95 -38.79
C ASP A 147 -4.64 -7.47 -38.54
N VAL A 148 -4.08 -6.89 -37.47
CA VAL A 148 -4.17 -5.46 -37.14
C VAL A 148 -3.35 -4.63 -38.15
N PHE A 149 -2.20 -5.14 -38.60
CA PHE A 149 -1.35 -4.48 -39.59
C PHE A 149 -1.90 -4.56 -41.02
N ASP A 150 -2.50 -5.70 -41.39
CA ASP A 150 -3.22 -5.86 -42.66
C ASP A 150 -4.50 -5.00 -42.68
N ASN A 151 -5.17 -4.81 -41.53
CA ASN A 151 -6.23 -3.82 -41.38
C ASN A 151 -5.71 -2.37 -41.52
N LEU A 152 -4.52 -2.06 -41.02
CA LEU A 152 -3.90 -0.74 -41.20
C LEU A 152 -3.61 -0.48 -42.69
N LYS A 153 -2.95 -1.42 -43.38
CA LYS A 153 -2.60 -1.31 -44.81
C LYS A 153 -3.82 -1.18 -45.73
N THR A 154 -4.95 -1.79 -45.37
CA THR A 154 -6.21 -1.69 -46.14
C THR A 154 -7.07 -0.47 -45.77
N SER A 155 -6.72 0.29 -44.74
CA SER A 155 -7.54 1.43 -44.26
C SER A 155 -7.22 2.75 -44.99
N SER A 156 -8.25 3.45 -45.48
CA SER A 156 -8.10 4.74 -46.18
C SER A 156 -7.94 5.93 -45.20
N LEU A 157 -6.81 5.96 -44.48
CA LEU A 157 -6.50 6.92 -43.40
C LEU A 157 -5.96 8.27 -43.92
N LYS A 158 -6.77 8.97 -44.71
CA LYS A 158 -6.38 10.20 -45.44
C LYS A 158 -6.10 11.44 -44.58
N ASN A 159 -6.43 11.43 -43.29
CA ASN A 159 -6.19 12.56 -42.38
C ASN A 159 -5.97 12.09 -40.94
N ASP A 160 -5.47 12.99 -40.10
CA ASP A 160 -5.07 12.70 -38.73
C ASP A 160 -6.25 12.33 -37.82
N GLU A 161 -7.45 12.83 -38.11
CA GLU A 161 -8.67 12.40 -37.43
C GLU A 161 -8.98 10.91 -37.69
N LYS A 162 -8.96 10.47 -38.95
CA LYS A 162 -9.16 9.04 -39.29
C LYS A 162 -8.06 8.16 -38.73
N LYS A 163 -6.80 8.63 -38.75
CA LYS A 163 -5.67 7.96 -38.10
C LYS A 163 -5.92 7.76 -36.60
N ALA A 164 -6.38 8.80 -35.90
CA ALA A 164 -6.67 8.73 -34.46
C ALA A 164 -7.91 7.88 -34.14
N GLN A 165 -8.96 7.93 -34.97
CA GLN A 165 -10.11 7.02 -34.88
C GLN A 165 -9.67 5.55 -35.08
N TRP A 166 -8.77 5.29 -36.03
CA TRP A 166 -8.22 3.95 -36.27
C TRP A 166 -7.39 3.44 -35.09
N MET A 167 -6.50 4.27 -34.52
CA MET A 167 -5.74 3.89 -33.30
C MET A 167 -6.68 3.55 -32.14
N ARG A 168 -7.69 4.40 -31.89
CA ARG A 168 -8.69 4.18 -30.83
C ARG A 168 -9.52 2.92 -31.04
N LYS A 169 -9.85 2.56 -32.29
CA LYS A 169 -10.64 1.36 -32.60
C LYS A 169 -9.83 0.07 -32.48
N ASN A 170 -8.57 0.06 -32.92
CA ASN A 170 -7.83 -1.19 -33.14
C ASN A 170 -6.71 -1.44 -32.11
N LEU A 171 -6.17 -0.41 -31.46
CA LEU A 171 -5.05 -0.56 -30.50
C LEU A 171 -5.48 -0.36 -29.04
N LYS A 172 -6.57 0.37 -28.79
CA LYS A 172 -6.96 0.79 -27.43
C LYS A 172 -7.28 -0.37 -26.52
N ASP A 173 -8.13 -1.30 -26.98
CA ASP A 173 -8.52 -2.45 -26.18
C ASP A 173 -7.40 -3.50 -26.10
N LEU A 174 -6.58 -3.68 -27.15
CA LEU A 174 -5.40 -4.55 -27.10
C LEU A 174 -4.32 -4.06 -26.11
N MET A 175 -4.16 -2.74 -25.93
CA MET A 175 -3.35 -2.19 -24.84
C MET A 175 -4.02 -2.37 -23.48
N ARG A 176 -5.35 -2.24 -23.43
CA ARG A 176 -6.13 -2.39 -22.19
C ARG A 176 -6.08 -3.82 -21.67
N GLU A 177 -6.22 -4.84 -22.51
CA GLU A 177 -6.12 -6.26 -22.14
C GLU A 177 -4.82 -6.56 -21.38
N GLN A 178 -3.69 -5.99 -21.82
CA GLN A 178 -2.40 -6.13 -21.13
C GLN A 178 -2.32 -5.37 -19.78
N VAL A 179 -3.11 -4.31 -19.60
CA VAL A 179 -3.31 -3.65 -18.31
C VAL A 179 -4.22 -4.49 -17.41
N ASP A 180 -5.29 -5.07 -17.94
CA ASP A 180 -6.24 -5.93 -17.23
C ASP A 180 -5.53 -7.23 -16.75
N GLU A 181 -4.69 -7.86 -17.59
CA GLU A 181 -3.81 -8.99 -17.24
C GLU A 181 -2.86 -8.65 -16.08
N TRP A 182 -2.14 -7.53 -16.20
CA TRP A 182 -1.23 -7.06 -15.16
C TRP A 182 -1.98 -6.77 -13.85
N LEU A 183 -3.15 -6.14 -13.94
CA LEU A 183 -3.97 -5.73 -12.80
C LEU A 183 -4.57 -6.95 -12.08
N GLU A 184 -4.99 -7.99 -12.79
CA GLU A 184 -5.40 -9.27 -12.21
C GLU A 184 -4.21 -10.00 -11.54
N GLY A 185 -3.01 -9.89 -12.12
CA GLY A 185 -1.76 -10.32 -11.47
C GLY A 185 -1.50 -9.59 -10.16
N LYS A 186 -1.71 -8.27 -10.11
CA LYS A 186 -1.61 -7.48 -8.86
C LYS A 186 -2.74 -7.80 -7.87
N LYS A 187 -3.96 -8.07 -8.35
CA LYS A 187 -5.11 -8.44 -7.53
C LYS A 187 -4.83 -9.70 -6.71
N LYS A 188 -4.29 -10.74 -7.35
CA LYS A 188 -3.93 -12.01 -6.68
C LYS A 188 -2.91 -11.82 -5.56
N ILE A 189 -1.92 -10.93 -5.75
CA ILE A 189 -0.95 -10.56 -4.71
C ILE A 189 -1.63 -9.80 -3.57
N TYR A 190 -2.49 -8.82 -3.89
CA TYR A 190 -3.24 -8.05 -2.90
C TYR A 190 -4.18 -8.93 -2.06
N GLU A 191 -4.96 -9.77 -2.72
CA GLU A 191 -5.88 -10.73 -2.09
C GLU A 191 -5.10 -11.72 -1.22
N GLY A 192 -3.96 -12.25 -1.69
CA GLY A 192 -3.08 -13.14 -0.90
C GLY A 192 -2.45 -12.48 0.34
N MET A 193 -2.15 -11.18 0.29
CA MET A 193 -1.65 -10.45 1.47
C MET A 193 -2.74 -10.21 2.52
N SER A 194 -3.99 -9.97 2.12
CA SER A 194 -5.01 -9.48 3.05
C SER A 194 -5.38 -10.43 4.22
N PRO A 195 -5.55 -11.76 4.05
CA PRO A 195 -5.72 -12.67 5.19
C PRO A 195 -4.56 -12.62 6.18
N THR A 196 -3.31 -12.47 5.71
CA THR A 196 -2.12 -12.61 6.57
C THR A 196 -2.08 -11.61 7.74
N TYR A 197 -2.58 -10.39 7.56
CA TYR A 197 -2.67 -9.39 8.62
C TYR A 197 -3.79 -9.70 9.61
N TRP A 198 -4.93 -10.21 9.12
CA TRP A 198 -6.05 -10.64 9.96
C TRP A 198 -5.67 -11.86 10.80
N ASP A 199 -5.15 -12.91 10.15
CA ASP A 199 -4.65 -14.14 10.76
C ASP A 199 -3.60 -13.87 11.85
N ALA A 200 -2.65 -12.95 11.59
CA ALA A 200 -1.61 -12.60 12.55
C ALA A 200 -2.18 -11.85 13.76
N TRP A 201 -3.14 -10.96 13.55
CA TRP A 201 -3.86 -10.29 14.64
C TRP A 201 -4.70 -11.29 15.45
N GLU A 202 -5.47 -12.17 14.80
CA GLU A 202 -6.30 -13.15 15.49
C GLU A 202 -5.44 -14.10 16.34
N LYS A 203 -4.31 -14.58 15.81
CA LYS A 203 -3.33 -15.40 16.55
C LYS A 203 -2.67 -14.63 17.71
N LYS A 204 -2.50 -13.30 17.60
CA LYS A 204 -2.03 -12.45 18.71
C LYS A 204 -3.11 -12.32 19.80
N ILE A 205 -4.35 -12.04 19.41
CA ILE A 205 -5.47 -11.85 20.35
C ILE A 205 -5.79 -13.15 21.11
N ALA A 206 -5.84 -14.29 20.41
CA ALA A 206 -6.08 -15.60 21.03
C ALA A 206 -5.04 -15.98 22.10
N LYS A 207 -3.79 -15.53 21.97
CA LYS A 207 -2.72 -15.71 22.99
C LYS A 207 -2.85 -14.78 24.19
N GLY A 208 -3.64 -13.70 24.10
CA GLY A 208 -3.76 -12.71 25.17
C GLY A 208 -4.57 -13.20 26.38
N LEU A 209 -5.54 -14.07 26.16
CA LEU A 209 -6.45 -14.62 27.17
C LEU A 209 -5.89 -15.91 27.76
N MET A 210 -6.03 -16.10 29.07
CA MET A 210 -5.63 -17.35 29.71
C MET A 210 -6.46 -18.54 29.20
N GLU A 211 -5.78 -19.62 28.78
CA GLU A 211 -6.41 -20.85 28.28
C GLU A 211 -7.47 -21.42 29.24
N ALA A 212 -7.22 -21.36 30.55
CA ALA A 212 -8.19 -21.76 31.58
C ALA A 212 -9.47 -20.90 31.60
N GLU A 213 -9.35 -19.59 31.37
CA GLU A 213 -10.52 -18.69 31.23
C GLU A 213 -11.24 -18.93 29.91
N TRP A 214 -10.53 -19.19 28.81
CA TRP A 214 -11.15 -19.58 27.54
C TRP A 214 -11.97 -20.87 27.68
N TYR A 215 -11.42 -21.92 28.29
CA TYR A 215 -12.16 -23.17 28.56
C TYR A 215 -13.40 -22.92 29.44
N LYS A 216 -13.25 -22.18 30.54
CA LYS A 216 -14.33 -21.78 31.45
C LYS A 216 -15.45 -20.98 30.76
N MET A 217 -15.10 -20.09 29.82
CA MET A 217 -16.05 -19.32 29.01
C MET A 217 -16.71 -20.16 27.91
N ASN A 218 -15.99 -21.12 27.31
CA ASN A 218 -16.54 -22.06 26.33
C ASN A 218 -17.56 -23.00 27.00
N SER A 219 -17.22 -23.61 28.14
CA SER A 219 -18.13 -24.45 28.93
C SER A 219 -19.35 -23.71 29.49
N SER A 220 -19.32 -22.37 29.57
CA SER A 220 -20.47 -21.53 29.97
C SER A 220 -21.15 -20.81 28.79
N GLY A 221 -20.76 -21.12 27.54
CA GLY A 221 -21.37 -20.58 26.32
C GLY A 221 -21.16 -19.08 26.07
N ARG A 222 -20.21 -18.45 26.78
CA ARG A 222 -19.89 -17.01 26.70
C ARG A 222 -18.96 -16.64 25.54
N THR A 223 -18.39 -17.63 24.84
CA THR A 223 -17.65 -17.46 23.58
C THR A 223 -18.42 -16.68 22.51
N LYS A 224 -19.76 -16.71 22.53
CA LYS A 224 -20.64 -15.95 21.64
C LYS A 224 -20.35 -14.44 21.58
N GLU A 225 -19.85 -13.84 22.66
CA GLU A 225 -19.50 -12.42 22.70
C GLU A 225 -18.21 -12.13 21.93
N TRP A 226 -17.23 -13.02 22.04
CA TRP A 226 -16.04 -13.02 21.19
C TRP A 226 -16.41 -13.27 19.73
N ASP A 227 -17.21 -14.30 19.42
CA ASP A 227 -17.59 -14.62 18.04
C ASP A 227 -18.29 -13.45 17.36
N LYS A 228 -19.21 -12.79 18.08
CA LYS A 228 -19.90 -11.57 17.62
C LYS A 228 -18.91 -10.44 17.35
N LEU A 229 -17.96 -10.18 18.26
CA LEU A 229 -16.95 -9.14 18.10
C LEU A 229 -16.01 -9.44 16.92
N ARG A 230 -15.45 -10.66 16.86
CA ARG A 230 -14.60 -11.16 15.79
C ARG A 230 -15.25 -10.96 14.43
N ASN A 231 -16.48 -11.46 14.25
CA ASN A 231 -17.21 -11.36 12.98
C ASN A 231 -17.52 -9.91 12.59
N GLU A 232 -17.80 -9.02 13.57
CA GLU A 232 -18.00 -7.60 13.30
C GLU A 232 -16.69 -6.91 12.84
N LEU A 233 -15.58 -7.18 13.52
CA LEU A 233 -14.26 -6.65 13.19
C LEU A 233 -13.76 -7.19 11.84
N GLU A 234 -13.98 -8.47 11.54
CA GLU A 234 -13.65 -9.09 10.26
C GLU A 234 -14.48 -8.48 9.11
N THR A 235 -15.79 -8.27 9.33
CA THR A 235 -16.66 -7.59 8.36
C THR A 235 -16.19 -6.16 8.08
N ARG A 236 -15.79 -5.42 9.14
CA ARG A 236 -15.21 -4.07 9.03
C ARG A 236 -13.87 -4.10 8.26
N TYR A 237 -13.03 -5.10 8.52
CA TYR A 237 -11.74 -5.31 7.85
C TYR A 237 -11.93 -5.60 6.35
N ASN A 238 -12.66 -6.67 6.03
CA ASN A 238 -12.93 -7.12 4.66
C ASN A 238 -13.62 -6.04 3.81
N LYS A 239 -14.54 -5.25 4.40
CA LYS A 239 -15.15 -4.10 3.72
C LYS A 239 -14.12 -3.01 3.38
N LYS A 240 -13.14 -2.74 4.25
CA LYS A 240 -12.09 -1.75 3.98
C LYS A 240 -11.07 -2.25 2.97
N ILE A 241 -10.68 -3.53 3.02
CA ILE A 241 -9.80 -4.17 2.02
C ILE A 241 -10.42 -4.08 0.62
N LYS A 242 -11.67 -4.50 0.45
CA LYS A 242 -12.40 -4.39 -0.83
C LYS A 242 -12.54 -2.94 -1.31
N SER A 243 -12.79 -2.01 -0.39
CA SER A 243 -12.88 -0.57 -0.69
C SER A 243 -11.55 0.07 -1.12
N LEU A 244 -10.41 -0.42 -0.62
CA LEU A 244 -9.08 0.09 -1.00
C LEU A 244 -8.69 -0.40 -2.39
N TRP A 245 -8.85 -1.70 -2.66
CA TRP A 245 -8.64 -2.27 -4.00
C TRP A 245 -9.53 -1.60 -5.04
N GLY A 246 -10.83 -1.46 -4.77
CA GLY A 246 -11.78 -0.78 -5.66
C GLY A 246 -11.51 0.71 -5.88
N GLY A 247 -10.71 1.35 -5.02
CA GLY A 247 -10.15 2.68 -5.25
C GLY A 247 -9.04 2.61 -6.30
N PHE A 248 -7.94 1.95 -5.95
CA PHE A 248 -6.76 1.79 -6.80
C PHE A 248 -7.09 1.26 -8.22
N HIS A 249 -7.99 0.28 -8.31
CA HIS A 249 -8.48 -0.27 -9.58
C HIS A 249 -9.11 0.81 -10.48
N ARG A 250 -9.92 1.73 -9.93
CA ARG A 250 -10.47 2.85 -10.71
C ARG A 250 -9.39 3.86 -11.11
N ASP A 251 -8.45 4.13 -10.22
CA ASP A 251 -7.35 5.07 -10.48
C ASP A 251 -6.47 4.56 -11.64
N VAL A 252 -6.21 3.25 -11.70
CA VAL A 252 -5.52 2.60 -12.84
C VAL A 252 -6.26 2.85 -14.17
N TYR A 253 -7.56 2.58 -14.26
CA TYR A 253 -8.32 2.81 -15.51
C TYR A 253 -8.47 4.29 -15.87
N PHE A 254 -8.58 5.18 -14.88
CA PHE A 254 -8.59 6.62 -15.09
C PHE A 254 -7.26 7.07 -15.73
N ARG A 255 -6.14 6.69 -15.13
CA ARG A 255 -4.79 7.00 -15.63
C ARG A 255 -4.49 6.35 -16.99
N PHE A 256 -4.96 5.11 -17.23
CA PHE A 256 -4.89 4.46 -18.55
C PHE A 256 -5.59 5.29 -19.62
N LYS A 257 -6.82 5.76 -19.32
CA LYS A 257 -7.64 6.53 -20.25
C LYS A 257 -7.00 7.87 -20.62
N GLU A 258 -6.33 8.54 -19.67
CA GLU A 258 -5.57 9.77 -19.95
C GLU A 258 -4.31 9.46 -20.77
N TRP A 259 -3.47 8.53 -20.29
CA TRP A 259 -2.19 8.16 -20.93
C TRP A 259 -2.35 7.72 -22.37
N ILE A 260 -3.34 6.87 -22.69
CA ILE A 260 -3.47 6.32 -24.05
C ILE A 260 -3.90 7.37 -25.07
N GLU A 261 -4.62 8.41 -24.64
CA GLU A 261 -4.96 9.55 -25.48
C GLU A 261 -3.76 10.50 -25.65
N GLU A 262 -2.92 10.70 -24.61
CA GLU A 262 -1.63 11.40 -24.74
C GLU A 262 -0.69 10.66 -25.73
N VAL A 263 -0.60 9.32 -25.66
CA VAL A 263 0.19 8.48 -26.57
C VAL A 263 -0.33 8.54 -28.00
N PHE A 264 -1.64 8.40 -28.23
CA PHE A 264 -2.19 8.50 -29.58
C PHE A 264 -1.99 9.90 -30.19
N ASN A 265 -2.19 10.98 -29.42
CA ASN A 265 -1.92 12.33 -29.92
C ASN A 265 -0.43 12.51 -30.28
N LYS A 266 0.49 12.07 -29.42
CA LYS A 266 1.95 12.03 -29.68
C LYS A 266 2.29 11.24 -30.95
N TRP A 267 1.64 10.10 -31.20
CA TRP A 267 1.87 9.29 -32.39
C TRP A 267 1.29 9.91 -33.68
N ILE A 268 0.21 10.68 -33.56
CA ILE A 268 -0.32 11.49 -34.68
C ILE A 268 0.67 12.61 -35.03
N GLU A 269 1.10 13.40 -34.05
CA GLU A 269 2.09 14.48 -34.23
C GLU A 269 3.40 13.98 -34.87
N ASN A 270 3.90 12.82 -34.41
CA ASN A 270 5.12 12.19 -34.93
C ASN A 270 4.89 11.35 -36.20
N LYS A 271 3.69 11.37 -36.79
CA LYS A 271 3.33 10.63 -38.03
C LYS A 271 3.59 9.12 -37.97
N GLN A 272 3.43 8.52 -36.80
CA GLN A 272 3.76 7.13 -36.51
C GLN A 272 3.04 6.11 -37.41
N ILE A 273 1.79 6.40 -37.83
CA ILE A 273 1.07 5.58 -38.82
C ILE A 273 1.74 5.62 -40.19
N ASP A 274 2.27 6.77 -40.62
CA ASP A 274 2.96 6.86 -41.90
C ASP A 274 4.29 6.08 -41.85
N THR A 275 4.96 6.06 -40.68
CA THR A 275 6.12 5.19 -40.43
C THR A 275 5.76 3.70 -40.47
N TRP A 276 4.63 3.29 -39.89
CA TRP A 276 4.15 1.90 -39.95
C TRP A 276 3.70 1.47 -41.37
N MET A 277 3.05 2.36 -42.12
CA MET A 277 2.65 2.08 -43.51
C MET A 277 3.86 1.91 -44.42
N ASN A 278 4.92 2.68 -44.17
CA ASN A 278 6.18 2.65 -44.94
C ASN A 278 7.23 1.68 -44.38
N SER A 279 7.00 1.00 -43.24
CA SER A 279 7.91 -0.04 -42.76
C SER A 279 7.76 -1.28 -43.64
N GLU A 280 8.71 -1.44 -44.56
CA GLU A 280 8.79 -2.63 -45.41
C GLU A 280 8.84 -3.90 -44.55
N THR A 281 7.99 -4.85 -44.90
CA THR A 281 8.00 -6.18 -44.30
C THR A 281 9.27 -6.91 -44.73
N ASN A 282 10.31 -6.81 -43.90
CA ASN A 282 11.43 -7.75 -43.90
C ASN A 282 10.88 -9.12 -43.47
N MET A 283 10.45 -9.90 -44.46
CA MET A 283 10.08 -11.32 -44.36
C MET A 283 11.32 -12.20 -44.36
#